data_AF-A0A954P2L2-F1
#
_entry.id   AF-A0A954P2L2-F1
#
_cell.length_a   1.000
_cell.length_b   1.000
_cell.length_c   1.000
_cell.angle_alpha   90.00
_cell.angle_beta   90.00
_cell.angle_gamma   90.00
#
_symmetry.space_group_name_H-M   'P 1'
#
loop_
_entity.id
_entity.type
_entity.pdbx_description
1 polymer ?
#
loop_
_entity_poly.entity_id
_entity_poly.type
_entity_poly.pdbx_seq_one_letter_code
_entity_poly.pdbx_strand_id
1 'polypeptide(L)'
;SQGRDLTVGWDVSGAQRKAVLDFSVRAEADSGFAESLRSISGKASRFRELFSDDAPLSVSASWMLNEQERKALVQLLQASEQETRAGVQSLSGEAGADDAAAAPGSDAVGQIFGSLKQTVEAGHIDMFARFVPQESGKFVLIGGMQLADGKEFGRGLGELTGLLKDHAKLAALSRNIDSHRGVMFHRLEGKQIRRQDEQVYGEHPGLYLGTGESTLWFAVGGSDSLAELKLAMDRTVEQPPVTEDQAVAPFRLAARINRWIQLNPPGVDARPGQQIAAQAFGAGGDTLLVDIRPTEDGIRLRVTLGEAFLRMIGLGAGRQFDRRMEREGL
;
A
#
# COMPACT_ATOMS: atom_id res chain seq x y z
N SER A 1 -19.13 -16.92 -18.94
CA SER A 1 -18.32 -16.92 -17.71
C SER A 1 -17.50 -18.20 -17.70
N GLN A 2 -16.25 -18.19 -17.21
CA GLN A 2 -15.40 -19.39 -17.05
C GLN A 2 -15.28 -19.83 -15.57
N GLY A 3 -16.10 -19.24 -14.69
CA GLY A 3 -16.17 -19.59 -13.27
C GLY A 3 -17.31 -20.56 -13.03
N ARG A 4 -17.03 -21.62 -12.26
CA ARG A 4 -17.96 -22.71 -11.99
C ARG A 4 -18.85 -22.44 -10.77
N ASP A 5 -18.22 -22.08 -9.66
CA ASP A 5 -18.88 -21.90 -8.36
C ASP A 5 -18.41 -20.59 -7.71
N LEU A 6 -19.35 -19.76 -7.24
CA LEU A 6 -19.11 -18.68 -6.29
C LEU A 6 -19.64 -19.11 -4.92
N THR A 7 -18.74 -19.30 -3.95
CA THR A 7 -19.15 -19.60 -2.57
C THR A 7 -18.97 -18.36 -1.70
N VAL A 8 -20.03 -17.99 -0.99
CA VAL A 8 -20.01 -16.96 0.05
C VAL A 8 -20.26 -17.64 1.40
N GLY A 9 -19.24 -17.68 2.25
CA GLY A 9 -19.32 -18.16 3.62
C GLY A 9 -19.38 -16.99 4.59
N TRP A 10 -20.26 -17.10 5.59
CA TRP A 10 -20.33 -16.17 6.71
C TRP A 10 -20.26 -16.96 8.02
N ASP A 11 -19.33 -16.60 8.89
CA ASP A 11 -19.26 -17.12 10.25
C ASP A 11 -19.24 -15.94 11.23
N VAL A 12 -20.18 -15.93 12.18
CA VAL A 12 -20.16 -15.04 13.34
C VAL A 12 -20.03 -15.92 14.57
N SER A 13 -18.83 -15.92 15.12
CA SER A 13 -18.56 -16.62 16.36
C SER A 13 -18.78 -15.66 17.53
N GLY A 14 -19.82 -15.89 18.33
CA GLY A 14 -20.02 -15.18 19.59
C GLY A 14 -18.86 -15.38 20.58
N ALA A 15 -18.18 -16.54 20.51
CA ALA A 15 -17.01 -16.86 21.32
C ALA A 15 -15.75 -16.10 20.85
N GLN A 16 -15.51 -16.01 19.55
CA GLN A 16 -14.33 -15.31 19.00
C GLN A 16 -14.57 -13.81 18.77
N ARG A 17 -15.83 -13.36 18.87
CA ARG A 17 -16.28 -11.97 18.67
C ARG A 17 -15.79 -11.36 17.35
N LYS A 18 -15.85 -12.15 16.28
CA LYS A 18 -15.43 -11.78 14.93
C LYS A 18 -16.47 -12.25 13.91
N ALA A 19 -16.56 -11.51 12.81
CA ALA A 19 -17.20 -11.97 11.58
C ALA A 19 -16.13 -12.37 10.57
N VAL A 20 -16.33 -13.50 9.90
CA VAL A 20 -15.50 -13.93 8.77
C VAL A 20 -16.39 -14.04 7.54
N LEU A 21 -15.98 -13.33 6.49
CA LEU A 21 -16.55 -13.35 5.15
C LEU A 21 -15.55 -14.08 4.25
N ASP A 22 -15.95 -15.22 3.71
CA ASP A 22 -15.14 -15.99 2.77
C ASP A 22 -15.81 -15.97 1.39
N PHE A 23 -15.10 -15.42 0.40
CA PHE A 23 -15.48 -15.49 -1.00
C PHE A 23 -14.50 -16.42 -1.70
N SER A 24 -15.01 -17.40 -2.43
CA SER A 24 -14.17 -18.22 -3.29
C SER A 24 -14.79 -18.37 -4.67
N VAL A 25 -13.93 -18.25 -5.68
CA VAL A 25 -14.28 -18.47 -7.07
C VAL A 25 -13.46 -19.65 -7.55
N ARG A 26 -14.14 -20.70 -8.03
CA ARG A 26 -13.49 -21.83 -8.69
C ARG A 26 -13.58 -21.69 -10.20
N ALA A 27 -12.47 -21.91 -10.88
CA ALA A 27 -12.42 -21.99 -12.32
C ALA A 27 -13.05 -23.30 -12.81
N GLU A 28 -13.63 -23.28 -14.01
CA GLU A 28 -13.92 -24.52 -14.73
C GLU A 28 -12.61 -25.24 -15.05
N ALA A 29 -12.59 -26.57 -14.89
CA ALA A 29 -11.43 -27.38 -15.23
C ALA A 29 -11.03 -27.14 -16.69
N ASP A 30 -9.72 -27.04 -16.94
CA ASP A 30 -9.12 -26.81 -18.26
C ASP A 30 -9.49 -25.47 -18.94
N SER A 31 -10.12 -24.53 -18.20
CA SER A 31 -10.30 -23.16 -18.68
C SER A 31 -8.97 -22.38 -18.64
N GLY A 32 -8.84 -21.36 -19.50
CA GLY A 32 -7.70 -20.42 -19.45
C GLY A 32 -7.60 -19.68 -18.10
N PHE A 33 -8.72 -19.56 -17.37
CA PHE A 33 -8.73 -19.07 -16.01
C PHE A 33 -8.12 -20.08 -15.00
N ALA A 34 -8.39 -21.38 -15.11
CA ALA A 34 -7.74 -22.38 -14.27
C ALA A 34 -6.22 -22.45 -14.49
N GLU A 35 -5.79 -22.35 -15.75
CA GLU A 35 -4.38 -22.31 -16.11
C GLU A 35 -3.66 -21.09 -15.52
N SER A 36 -4.29 -19.91 -15.62
CA SER A 36 -3.70 -18.69 -15.06
C SER A 36 -3.52 -18.78 -13.55
N LEU A 37 -4.46 -19.39 -12.82
CA LEU A 37 -4.44 -19.54 -11.36
C LEU A 37 -3.32 -20.46 -10.85
N ARG A 38 -3.01 -21.54 -11.56
CA ARG A 38 -1.90 -22.46 -11.21
C ARG A 38 -0.55 -21.75 -11.20
N SER A 39 -0.40 -20.69 -12.00
CA SER A 39 0.83 -19.89 -12.05
C SER A 39 0.96 -18.87 -10.90
N ILE A 40 -0.11 -18.65 -10.12
CA ILE A 40 -0.19 -17.60 -9.08
C ILE A 40 0.32 -18.10 -7.71
N SER A 41 0.69 -19.39 -7.55
CA SER A 41 1.20 -19.91 -6.28
C SER A 41 2.30 -19.00 -5.73
N GLY A 42 2.01 -18.32 -4.62
CA GLY A 42 2.80 -17.19 -4.15
C GLY A 42 4.18 -17.63 -3.68
N LYS A 43 5.23 -16.98 -4.18
CA LYS A 43 6.55 -17.05 -3.55
C LYS A 43 6.48 -16.40 -2.18
N ALA A 44 7.28 -16.87 -1.22
CA ALA A 44 7.38 -16.19 0.07
C ALA A 44 7.90 -14.76 -0.12
N SER A 45 7.24 -13.78 0.50
CA SER A 45 7.69 -12.39 0.48
C SER A 45 9.01 -12.26 1.24
N ARG A 46 9.96 -11.50 0.67
CA ARG A 46 11.16 -11.06 1.41
C ARG A 46 10.82 -10.05 2.52
N PHE A 47 9.62 -9.47 2.48
CA PHE A 47 9.13 -8.48 3.44
C PHE A 47 8.16 -9.07 4.46
N ARG A 48 8.03 -10.40 4.55
CA ARG A 48 6.99 -11.07 5.36
C ARG A 48 6.96 -10.64 6.83
N GLU A 49 8.12 -10.41 7.46
CA GLU A 49 8.23 -9.98 8.87
C GLU A 49 7.83 -8.51 9.09
N LEU A 50 7.62 -7.77 8.00
CA LEU A 50 7.22 -6.37 8.05
C LEU A 50 5.70 -6.19 7.99
N PHE A 51 4.95 -7.24 7.68
CA PHE A 51 3.50 -7.20 7.84
C PHE A 51 3.13 -7.21 9.33
N SER A 52 2.21 -6.33 9.73
CA SER A 52 1.70 -6.31 11.11
C SER A 52 0.21 -6.08 11.11
N ASP A 53 -0.52 -6.95 11.81
CA ASP A 53 -1.95 -6.80 12.02
C ASP A 53 -2.32 -5.81 13.15
N ASP A 54 -1.33 -5.24 13.84
CA ASP A 54 -1.50 -4.23 14.88
C ASP A 54 -1.20 -2.79 14.40
N ALA A 55 -0.56 -2.66 13.24
CA ALA A 55 -0.34 -1.35 12.60
C ALA A 55 -1.67 -0.65 12.25
N PRO A 56 -1.73 0.70 12.25
CA PRO A 56 -2.90 1.45 11.75
C PRO A 56 -3.37 0.97 10.38
N LEU A 57 -2.42 0.70 9.48
CA LEU A 57 -2.62 0.01 8.22
C LEU A 57 -1.31 -0.69 7.84
N SER A 58 -1.40 -1.93 7.39
CA SER A 58 -0.29 -2.70 6.83
C SER A 58 -0.78 -3.43 5.58
N VAL A 59 0.03 -3.40 4.53
CA VAL A 59 -0.20 -4.10 3.27
C VAL A 59 1.07 -4.86 2.93
N SER A 60 0.92 -6.10 2.48
CA SER A 60 2.01 -6.90 1.92
C SER A 60 1.49 -7.66 0.70
N ALA A 61 2.30 -7.71 -0.34
CA ALA A 61 2.02 -8.46 -1.54
C ALA A 61 3.28 -9.22 -1.99
N SER A 62 3.11 -10.49 -2.35
CA SER A 62 4.07 -11.34 -3.04
C SER A 62 3.31 -12.15 -4.08
N TRP A 63 3.14 -11.55 -5.26
CA TRP A 63 2.21 -12.01 -6.28
C TRP A 63 2.95 -12.44 -7.53
N MET A 64 2.72 -13.67 -7.97
CA MET A 64 3.21 -14.18 -9.25
C MET A 64 2.24 -13.72 -10.34
N LEU A 65 2.76 -12.98 -11.32
CA LEU A 65 1.98 -12.45 -12.43
C LEU A 65 1.88 -13.48 -13.55
N ASN A 66 0.68 -13.68 -14.08
CA ASN A 66 0.49 -14.39 -15.34
C ASN A 66 0.80 -13.48 -16.55
N GLU A 67 0.80 -14.03 -17.77
CA GLU A 67 1.15 -13.29 -18.99
C GLU A 67 0.21 -12.10 -19.25
N GLN A 68 -1.09 -12.27 -19.03
CA GLN A 68 -2.07 -11.21 -19.23
C GLN A 68 -1.87 -10.06 -18.25
N GLU A 69 -1.61 -10.37 -16.98
CA GLU A 69 -1.31 -9.38 -15.93
C GLU A 69 -0.02 -8.63 -16.23
N ARG A 70 1.05 -9.33 -16.64
CA ARG A 70 2.31 -8.71 -17.06
C ARG A 70 2.07 -7.71 -18.19
N LYS A 71 1.35 -8.12 -19.24
CA LYS A 71 1.03 -7.24 -20.37
C LYS A 71 0.24 -6.00 -19.94
N ALA A 72 -0.79 -6.17 -19.11
CA ALA A 72 -1.62 -5.07 -18.63
C ALA A 72 -0.81 -4.07 -17.78
N LEU A 73 0.05 -4.56 -16.87
CA LEU A 73 0.88 -3.72 -16.02
C LEU A 73 1.99 -3.01 -16.82
N VAL A 74 2.61 -3.66 -17.79
CA VAL A 74 3.58 -3.01 -18.69
C VAL A 74 2.91 -1.88 -19.47
N GLN A 75 1.70 -2.08 -19.99
CA GLN A 75 0.95 -1.03 -20.68
C GLN A 75 0.61 0.14 -19.76
N LEU A 76 0.19 -0.14 -18.52
CA LEU A 76 -0.04 0.89 -17.51
C LEU A 76 1.24 1.70 -17.24
N LEU A 77 2.37 1.02 -17.03
CA LEU A 77 3.67 1.67 -16.79
C LEU A 77 4.12 2.51 -17.99
N GLN A 78 3.87 2.06 -19.22
CA GLN A 78 4.16 2.84 -20.43
C GLN A 78 3.35 4.13 -20.49
N ALA A 79 2.05 4.07 -20.17
CA ALA A 79 1.20 5.26 -20.11
C ALA A 79 1.65 6.23 -19.01
N SER A 80 1.95 5.71 -17.82
CA SER A 80 2.47 6.51 -16.70
C SER A 80 3.85 7.12 -17.00
N GLU A 81 4.72 6.41 -17.73
CA GLU A 81 6.02 6.93 -18.17
C GLU A 81 5.84 8.14 -19.09
N GLN A 82 4.91 8.06 -20.05
CA GLN A 82 4.60 9.16 -20.97
C GLN A 82 4.04 10.39 -20.22
N GLU A 83 3.08 10.18 -19.32
CA GLU A 83 2.52 11.25 -18.50
C GLU A 83 3.59 11.89 -17.62
N THR A 84 4.47 11.08 -17.02
CA THR A 84 5.56 11.59 -16.17
C THR A 84 6.58 12.40 -16.97
N ARG A 85 6.95 11.95 -18.19
CA ARG A 85 7.82 12.71 -19.09
C ARG A 85 7.22 14.07 -19.43
N ALA A 86 5.95 14.12 -19.82
CA ALA A 86 5.23 15.35 -20.10
C ALA A 86 5.19 16.27 -18.86
N GLY A 87 4.97 15.68 -17.68
CA GLY A 87 5.06 16.35 -16.40
C GLY A 87 6.42 17.01 -16.19
N VAL A 88 7.52 16.25 -16.28
CA VAL A 88 8.90 16.75 -16.09
C VAL A 88 9.26 17.84 -17.10
N GLN A 89 8.90 17.67 -18.38
CA GLN A 89 9.11 18.68 -19.42
C GLN A 89 8.39 20.00 -19.10
N SER A 90 7.18 19.94 -18.54
CA SER A 90 6.48 21.16 -18.11
C SER A 90 7.20 21.90 -16.98
N LEU A 91 8.02 21.21 -16.17
CA LEU A 91 8.76 21.80 -15.06
C LEU A 91 10.08 22.44 -15.51
N SER A 92 10.68 22.00 -16.61
CA SER A 92 11.93 22.58 -17.14
C SER A 92 11.72 23.92 -17.85
N GLY A 93 10.47 24.36 -18.04
CA GLY A 93 10.14 25.59 -18.77
C GLY A 93 10.26 25.47 -20.29
N GLU A 94 10.62 24.30 -20.80
CA GLU A 94 10.69 23.96 -22.23
C GLU A 94 9.34 23.42 -22.73
N ALA A 95 8.27 24.13 -22.41
CA ALA A 95 6.94 23.81 -22.89
C ALA A 95 6.88 24.06 -24.41
N GLY A 96 6.87 22.99 -25.20
CA GLY A 96 6.66 23.06 -26.64
C GLY A 96 7.70 22.37 -27.54
N ALA A 97 8.66 21.61 -27.01
CA ALA A 97 9.41 20.69 -27.87
C ALA A 97 8.47 19.54 -28.29
N ASP A 98 8.24 19.39 -29.60
CA ASP A 98 7.41 18.34 -30.22
C ASP A 98 7.85 16.90 -29.87
N ASP A 99 8.95 16.74 -29.14
CA ASP A 99 9.52 15.46 -28.75
C ASP A 99 9.79 15.36 -27.25
N ALA A 100 8.82 14.86 -26.48
CA ALA A 100 8.95 14.58 -25.05
C ALA A 100 10.05 13.53 -24.75
N ALA A 101 10.51 12.77 -25.74
CA ALA A 101 11.65 11.86 -25.59
C ALA A 101 13.00 12.60 -25.54
N ALA A 102 13.07 13.83 -26.07
CA ALA A 102 14.29 14.65 -26.10
C ALA A 102 14.41 15.63 -24.91
N ALA A 103 13.39 15.73 -24.06
CA ALA A 103 13.36 16.69 -22.96
C ALA A 103 14.41 16.37 -21.86
N PRO A 104 15.01 17.38 -21.20
CA PRO A 104 15.88 17.18 -20.04
C PRO A 104 15.20 16.32 -18.96
N GLY A 105 15.84 15.20 -18.59
CA GLY A 105 15.28 14.24 -17.63
C GLY A 105 14.41 13.14 -18.20
N SER A 106 14.17 13.12 -19.51
CA SER A 106 13.44 12.04 -20.17
C SER A 106 14.14 10.67 -20.01
N ASP A 107 15.47 10.69 -19.98
CA ASP A 107 16.30 9.51 -19.68
C ASP A 107 16.13 9.04 -18.23
N ALA A 108 16.08 9.96 -17.28
CA ALA A 108 15.89 9.65 -15.86
C ALA A 108 14.53 8.99 -15.61
N VAL A 109 13.47 9.53 -16.22
CA VAL A 109 12.13 8.92 -16.21
C VAL A 109 12.17 7.56 -16.90
N GLY A 110 12.83 7.45 -18.05
CA GLY A 110 12.97 6.19 -18.78
C GLY A 110 13.65 5.08 -17.97
N GLN A 111 14.69 5.40 -17.20
CA GLN A 111 15.39 4.45 -16.33
C GLN A 111 14.50 3.95 -15.18
N ILE A 112 13.79 4.87 -14.51
CA ILE A 112 12.86 4.53 -13.43
C ILE A 112 11.79 3.56 -13.95
N PHE A 113 11.10 3.93 -15.04
CA PHE A 113 10.03 3.11 -15.60
C PHE A 113 10.56 1.84 -16.29
N GLY A 114 11.76 1.89 -16.86
CA GLY A 114 12.47 0.74 -17.40
C GLY A 114 12.65 -0.35 -16.36
N SER A 115 13.19 0.00 -15.18
CA SER A 115 13.36 -0.93 -14.07
C SER A 115 12.02 -1.47 -13.54
N LEU A 116 10.97 -0.63 -13.47
CA LEU A 116 9.63 -1.09 -13.09
C LEU A 116 9.06 -2.10 -14.10
N LYS A 117 9.21 -1.84 -15.41
CA LYS A 117 8.77 -2.76 -16.47
C LYS A 117 9.53 -4.08 -16.41
N GLN A 118 10.85 -4.05 -16.24
CA GLN A 118 11.67 -5.26 -16.06
C GLN A 118 11.23 -6.06 -14.81
N THR A 119 10.84 -5.38 -13.73
CA THR A 119 10.30 -6.02 -12.52
C THR A 119 8.98 -6.74 -12.80
N VAL A 120 8.07 -6.11 -13.56
CA VAL A 120 6.82 -6.73 -14.01
C VAL A 120 7.09 -7.90 -14.95
N GLU A 121 8.01 -7.75 -15.90
CA GLU A 121 8.40 -8.78 -16.87
C GLU A 121 9.04 -10.00 -16.20
N ALA A 122 9.80 -9.79 -15.13
CA ALA A 122 10.31 -10.86 -14.27
C ALA A 122 9.18 -11.67 -13.57
N GLY A 123 7.96 -11.13 -13.55
CA GLY A 123 6.74 -11.86 -13.21
C GLY A 123 6.46 -12.01 -11.71
N HIS A 124 7.15 -11.28 -10.85
CA HIS A 124 6.93 -11.32 -9.39
C HIS A 124 6.89 -9.91 -8.81
N ILE A 125 5.72 -9.53 -8.28
CA ILE A 125 5.57 -8.32 -7.46
C ILE A 125 5.78 -8.72 -6.01
N ASP A 126 6.80 -8.17 -5.36
CA ASP A 126 7.01 -8.33 -3.92
C ASP A 126 7.17 -6.95 -3.27
N MET A 127 6.27 -6.59 -2.36
CA MET A 127 6.23 -5.28 -1.72
C MET A 127 5.57 -5.32 -0.35
N PHE A 128 5.86 -4.29 0.44
CA PHE A 128 5.11 -3.98 1.66
C PHE A 128 4.98 -2.47 1.85
N ALA A 129 3.95 -2.08 2.59
CA ALA A 129 3.82 -0.74 3.14
C ALA A 129 3.12 -0.83 4.50
N ARG A 130 3.55 -0.04 5.49
CA ARG A 130 2.88 0.02 6.78
C ARG A 130 2.97 1.41 7.40
N PHE A 131 1.93 1.77 8.13
CA PHE A 131 1.98 2.90 9.05
C PHE A 131 2.56 2.46 10.38
N VAL A 132 3.46 3.26 10.93
CA VAL A 132 4.06 3.08 12.25
C VAL A 132 3.59 4.21 13.15
N PRO A 133 2.86 3.92 14.24
CA PRO A 133 2.43 4.95 15.18
C PRO A 133 3.62 5.56 15.90
N GLN A 134 3.59 6.88 16.06
CA GLN A 134 4.60 7.66 16.76
C GLN A 134 4.02 8.17 18.09
N GLU A 135 4.90 8.50 19.04
CA GLU A 135 4.50 9.06 20.35
C GLU A 135 3.70 10.36 20.24
N SER A 136 3.95 11.13 19.18
CA SER A 136 3.21 12.36 18.85
C SER A 136 1.74 12.13 18.47
N GLY A 137 1.28 10.87 18.39
CA GLY A 137 -0.04 10.51 17.88
C GLY A 137 -0.17 10.62 16.36
N LYS A 138 0.95 10.82 15.66
CA LYS A 138 1.08 10.81 14.20
C LYS A 138 1.62 9.48 13.72
N PHE A 139 1.69 9.29 12.41
CA PHE A 139 2.21 8.09 11.80
C PHE A 139 3.41 8.39 10.90
N VAL A 140 4.27 7.40 10.77
CA VAL A 140 5.22 7.29 9.65
C VAL A 140 4.70 6.22 8.71
N LEU A 141 4.61 6.50 7.42
CA LEU A 141 4.45 5.44 6.41
C LEU A 141 5.84 4.96 6.01
N ILE A 142 6.10 3.67 6.11
CA ILE A 142 7.31 3.04 5.54
C ILE A 142 6.93 1.98 4.53
N GLY A 143 7.77 1.75 3.54
CA GLY A 143 7.55 0.68 2.58
C GLY A 143 8.79 0.32 1.78
N GLY A 144 8.64 -0.77 1.04
CA GLY A 144 9.68 -1.26 0.15
C GLY A 144 9.11 -2.17 -0.93
N MET A 145 9.83 -2.24 -2.04
CA MET A 145 9.44 -3.00 -3.22
C MET A 145 10.67 -3.65 -3.85
N GLN A 146 10.55 -4.93 -4.17
CA GLN A 146 11.54 -5.65 -4.96
C GLN A 146 11.64 -5.02 -6.35
N LEU A 147 12.88 -4.83 -6.82
CA LEU A 147 13.17 -4.41 -8.19
C LEU A 147 13.99 -5.49 -8.90
N ALA A 148 13.76 -5.66 -10.20
CA ALA A 148 14.64 -6.45 -11.06
C ALA A 148 16.00 -5.76 -11.23
N ASP A 149 16.01 -4.44 -11.46
CA ASP A 149 17.23 -3.63 -11.56
C ASP A 149 17.15 -2.39 -10.64
N GLY A 150 17.60 -2.54 -9.40
CA GLY A 150 17.65 -1.42 -8.45
C GLY A 150 18.72 -0.37 -8.79
N LYS A 151 19.79 -0.76 -9.49
CA LYS A 151 20.88 0.16 -9.86
C LYS A 151 20.42 1.16 -10.90
N GLU A 152 19.75 0.69 -11.95
CA GLU A 152 19.18 1.55 -12.98
C GLU A 152 18.09 2.47 -12.42
N PHE A 153 17.22 1.94 -11.55
CA PHE A 153 16.22 2.76 -10.86
C PHE A 153 16.87 3.87 -10.01
N GLY A 154 17.88 3.52 -9.21
CA GLY A 154 18.59 4.46 -8.35
C GLY A 154 19.31 5.56 -9.13
N ARG A 155 19.89 5.23 -10.29
CA ARG A 155 20.50 6.21 -11.21
C ARG A 155 19.45 7.20 -11.73
N GLY A 156 18.31 6.71 -12.21
CA GLY A 156 17.22 7.56 -12.69
C GLY A 156 16.67 8.46 -11.59
N LEU A 157 16.53 7.94 -10.36
CA LEU A 157 16.15 8.75 -9.20
C LEU A 157 17.18 9.84 -8.88
N GLY A 158 18.47 9.52 -8.93
CA GLY A 158 19.56 10.49 -8.72
C GLY A 158 19.58 11.62 -9.75
N GLU A 159 19.36 11.28 -11.03
CA GLU A 159 19.24 12.25 -12.13
C GLU A 159 17.99 13.12 -11.96
N LEU A 160 16.83 12.51 -11.69
CA LEU A 160 15.56 13.22 -11.50
C LEU A 160 15.61 14.18 -10.31
N THR A 161 16.19 13.75 -9.18
CA THR A 161 16.37 14.63 -8.01
C THR A 161 17.35 15.78 -8.28
N GLY A 162 18.30 15.61 -9.20
CA GLY A 162 19.16 16.68 -9.68
C GLY A 162 18.37 17.77 -10.42
N LEU A 163 17.45 17.37 -11.28
CA LEU A 163 16.60 18.28 -12.06
C LEU A 163 15.60 19.03 -11.19
N LEU A 164 15.07 18.39 -10.16
CA LEU A 164 14.04 18.96 -9.29
C LEU A 164 14.58 19.86 -8.18
N LYS A 165 15.91 19.95 -7.97
CA LYS A 165 16.53 20.55 -6.78
C LYS A 165 16.00 21.95 -6.43
N ASP A 166 15.80 22.80 -7.43
CA ASP A 166 15.38 24.20 -7.26
C ASP A 166 13.91 24.42 -7.69
N HIS A 167 13.14 23.35 -7.84
CA HIS A 167 11.77 23.43 -8.32
C HIS A 167 10.86 24.20 -7.35
N ALA A 168 10.04 25.12 -7.88
CA ALA A 168 9.27 26.07 -7.08
C ALA A 168 8.34 25.42 -6.03
N LYS A 169 7.84 24.21 -6.30
CA LYS A 169 6.96 23.47 -5.38
C LYS A 169 7.70 22.78 -4.22
N LEU A 170 9.02 22.62 -4.31
CA LEU A 170 9.81 22.02 -3.24
C LEU A 170 10.25 23.09 -2.24
N ALA A 171 10.08 22.77 -0.96
CA ALA A 171 10.64 23.53 0.16
C ALA A 171 12.13 23.21 0.27
N ALA A 172 12.48 21.93 0.17
CA ALA A 172 13.86 21.47 0.14
C ALA A 172 13.96 20.12 -0.61
N LEU A 173 15.11 19.91 -1.24
CA LEU A 173 15.54 18.62 -1.74
C LEU A 173 16.96 18.37 -1.24
N SER A 174 17.09 17.40 -0.35
CA SER A 174 18.37 17.03 0.26
C SER A 174 18.78 15.65 -0.25
N ARG A 175 19.92 15.55 -0.94
CA ARG A 175 20.43 14.28 -1.46
C ARG A 175 21.48 13.71 -0.52
N ASN A 176 21.56 12.38 -0.45
CA ASN A 176 22.57 11.66 0.31
C ASN A 176 22.61 12.08 1.78
N ILE A 177 21.43 12.25 2.38
CA ILE A 177 21.30 12.74 3.76
C ILE A 177 21.72 11.69 4.78
N ASP A 178 21.73 10.43 4.38
CA ASP A 178 22.07 9.29 5.22
C ASP A 178 22.26 8.05 4.34
N SER A 179 22.80 6.98 4.92
CA SER A 179 22.86 5.66 4.31
C SER A 179 22.57 4.55 5.31
N HIS A 180 22.10 3.40 4.81
CA HIS A 180 21.96 2.18 5.59
C HIS A 180 22.07 0.95 4.68
N ARG A 181 22.89 -0.02 5.05
CA ARG A 181 23.05 -1.29 4.30
C ARG A 181 23.30 -1.08 2.79
N GLY A 182 24.16 -0.12 2.46
CA GLY A 182 24.49 0.21 1.07
C GLY A 182 23.41 0.99 0.31
N VAL A 183 22.30 1.36 0.94
CA VAL A 183 21.27 2.25 0.39
C VAL A 183 21.57 3.67 0.81
N MET A 184 21.61 4.59 -0.15
CA MET A 184 21.72 6.03 0.08
C MET A 184 20.33 6.66 0.07
N PHE A 185 20.04 7.55 1.02
CA PHE A 185 18.73 8.17 1.15
C PHE A 185 18.72 9.64 0.72
N HIS A 186 17.65 10.02 0.04
CA HIS A 186 17.31 11.39 -0.33
C HIS A 186 16.03 11.80 0.40
N ARG A 187 15.87 13.08 0.69
CA ARG A 187 14.68 13.66 1.33
C ARG A 187 14.10 14.78 0.47
N LEU A 188 12.81 14.69 0.18
CA LEU A 188 12.05 15.69 -0.55
C LEU A 188 10.99 16.29 0.38
N GLU A 189 10.94 17.62 0.42
CA GLU A 189 9.99 18.39 1.23
C GLU A 189 9.20 19.33 0.32
N GLY A 190 7.87 19.32 0.43
CA GLY A 190 6.99 20.20 -0.36
C GLY A 190 6.67 21.51 0.37
N LYS A 191 6.43 22.61 -0.36
CA LYS A 191 5.98 23.88 0.23
C LYS A 191 4.50 23.91 0.60
N GLN A 192 3.68 23.14 -0.13
CA GLN A 192 2.22 23.15 -0.01
C GLN A 192 1.73 21.79 0.46
N ILE A 193 2.05 21.46 1.71
CA ILE A 193 1.55 20.23 2.33
C ILE A 193 0.07 20.42 2.66
N ARG A 194 -0.75 19.42 2.35
CA ARG A 194 -2.17 19.46 2.67
C ARG A 194 -2.35 19.27 4.17
N ARG A 195 -3.30 19.97 4.78
CA ARG A 195 -3.63 19.82 6.21
C ARG A 195 -3.88 18.36 6.61
N GLN A 196 -4.48 17.56 5.72
CA GLN A 196 -4.73 16.14 5.95
C GLN A 196 -3.42 15.34 6.05
N ASP A 197 -2.41 15.68 5.25
CA ASP A 197 -1.11 15.03 5.32
C ASP A 197 -0.42 15.39 6.64
N GLU A 198 -0.49 16.65 7.09
CA GLU A 198 0.04 17.06 8.40
C GLU A 198 -0.69 16.37 9.57
N GLN A 199 -2.01 16.15 9.43
CA GLN A 199 -2.79 15.42 10.43
C GLN A 199 -2.33 13.97 10.59
N VAL A 200 -1.90 13.32 9.50
CA VAL A 200 -1.42 11.94 9.49
C VAL A 200 0.04 11.87 9.86
N TYR A 201 0.89 12.67 9.23
CA TYR A 201 2.35 12.52 9.23
C TYR A 201 3.10 13.46 10.19
N GLY A 202 2.38 14.41 10.81
CA GLY A 202 2.96 15.46 11.64
C GLY A 202 3.37 16.70 10.85
N GLU A 203 3.98 17.66 11.53
CA GLU A 203 4.43 18.90 10.91
C GLU A 203 5.61 18.64 9.96
N HIS A 204 5.65 19.37 8.84
CA HIS A 204 6.72 19.31 7.85
C HIS A 204 7.09 17.88 7.37
N PRO A 205 6.10 17.07 6.92
CA PRO A 205 6.40 15.72 6.47
C PRO A 205 7.27 15.75 5.21
N GLY A 206 8.27 14.87 5.20
CA GLY A 206 9.16 14.65 4.06
C GLY A 206 8.99 13.25 3.47
N LEU A 207 9.28 13.13 2.18
CA LEU A 207 9.43 11.85 1.49
C LEU A 207 10.91 11.46 1.49
N TYR A 208 11.21 10.32 2.10
CA TYR A 208 12.51 9.67 2.06
C TYR A 208 12.48 8.59 0.99
N LEU A 209 13.47 8.58 0.11
CA LEU A 209 13.62 7.57 -0.94
C LEU A 209 15.06 7.08 -0.97
N GLY A 210 15.24 5.77 -1.13
CA GLY A 210 16.55 5.17 -1.35
C GLY A 210 16.42 3.86 -2.12
N THR A 211 17.42 3.56 -2.92
CA THR A 211 17.43 2.33 -3.72
C THR A 211 18.72 1.56 -3.45
N GLY A 212 18.58 0.27 -3.14
CA GLY A 212 19.69 -0.70 -3.07
C GLY A 212 19.86 -1.44 -4.39
N GLU A 213 20.62 -2.54 -4.38
CA GLU A 213 20.85 -3.31 -5.62
C GLU A 213 19.56 -3.88 -6.22
N SER A 214 18.57 -4.23 -5.39
CA SER A 214 17.35 -4.91 -5.84
C SER A 214 16.09 -4.44 -5.08
N THR A 215 16.14 -3.31 -4.39
CA THR A 215 15.01 -2.87 -3.55
C THR A 215 14.90 -1.36 -3.53
N LEU A 216 13.71 -0.86 -3.83
CA LEU A 216 13.30 0.50 -3.52
C LEU A 216 12.79 0.53 -2.07
N TRP A 217 13.25 1.51 -1.31
CA TRP A 217 12.81 1.81 0.04
C TRP A 217 12.26 3.22 0.10
N PHE A 218 11.17 3.42 0.84
CA PHE A 218 10.62 4.73 1.05
C PHE A 218 10.05 4.91 2.45
N ALA A 219 10.02 6.16 2.91
CA ALA A 219 9.25 6.55 4.08
C ALA A 219 8.62 7.94 3.90
N VAL A 220 7.49 8.18 4.54
CA VAL A 220 6.82 9.48 4.60
C VAL A 220 6.50 9.81 6.06
N GLY A 221 6.89 11.00 6.49
CA GLY A 221 6.69 11.45 7.86
C GLY A 221 7.69 12.52 8.29
N GLY A 222 7.74 12.76 9.60
CA GLY A 222 8.66 13.70 10.22
C GLY A 222 10.12 13.20 10.32
N SER A 223 10.80 13.59 11.40
CA SER A 223 12.21 13.24 11.64
C SER A 223 12.44 11.75 11.85
N ASP A 224 11.48 11.04 12.44
CA ASP A 224 11.65 9.65 12.88
C ASP A 224 11.51 8.64 11.72
N SER A 225 11.05 9.11 10.56
CA SER A 225 10.75 8.26 9.41
C SER A 225 11.92 7.41 8.93
N LEU A 226 13.11 8.00 8.93
CA LEU A 226 14.30 7.31 8.45
C LEU A 226 14.77 6.24 9.44
N ALA A 227 14.65 6.49 10.74
CA ALA A 227 14.97 5.50 11.78
C ALA A 227 14.03 4.29 11.68
N GLU A 228 12.73 4.51 11.53
CA GLU A 228 11.73 3.45 11.34
C GLU A 228 11.97 2.62 10.08
N LEU A 229 12.37 3.28 8.99
CA LEU A 229 12.70 2.59 7.75
C LEU A 229 13.95 1.71 7.91
N LYS A 230 15.00 2.21 8.57
CA LYS A 230 16.23 1.45 8.84
C LYS A 230 15.95 0.21 9.70
N LEU A 231 15.14 0.33 10.74
CA LEU A 231 14.69 -0.81 11.56
C LEU A 231 13.94 -1.85 10.73
N ALA A 232 13.10 -1.42 9.77
CA ALA A 232 12.42 -2.33 8.86
C ALA A 232 13.40 -3.03 7.91
N MET A 233 14.38 -2.30 7.36
CA MET A 233 15.45 -2.92 6.56
C MET A 233 16.24 -3.95 7.37
N ASP A 234 16.49 -3.68 8.65
CA ASP A 234 17.22 -4.59 9.53
C ASP A 234 16.54 -5.95 9.65
N ARG A 235 15.23 -5.93 9.94
CA ARG A 235 14.35 -7.10 10.04
C ARG A 235 14.22 -7.91 8.74
N THR A 236 14.58 -7.37 7.57
CA THR A 236 14.53 -8.14 6.32
C THR A 236 15.70 -9.09 6.11
N VAL A 237 16.86 -8.81 6.70
CA VAL A 237 18.06 -9.67 6.54
C VAL A 237 18.14 -10.72 7.64
N GLU A 238 17.55 -10.47 8.80
CA GLU A 238 17.52 -11.42 9.91
C GLU A 238 16.55 -12.60 9.67
N GLN A 239 15.99 -12.72 8.46
CA GLN A 239 14.98 -13.70 8.13
C GLN A 239 15.60 -15.08 7.83
N PRO A 240 15.17 -16.16 8.50
CA PRO A 240 15.60 -17.51 8.15
C PRO A 240 15.13 -17.91 6.74
N PRO A 241 15.76 -18.92 6.10
CA PRO A 241 15.29 -19.48 4.84
C PRO A 241 13.84 -19.99 4.99
N VAL A 242 13.02 -19.77 3.96
CA VAL A 242 11.61 -20.19 3.97
C VAL A 242 11.47 -21.61 3.46
N THR A 243 10.67 -22.43 4.14
CA THR A 243 10.12 -23.69 3.60
C THR A 243 8.80 -23.39 2.88
N GLU A 244 8.52 -24.03 1.74
CA GLU A 244 7.29 -23.81 0.95
C GLU A 244 5.99 -23.92 1.78
N ASP A 245 5.98 -24.73 2.84
CA ASP A 245 4.85 -24.91 3.77
C ASP A 245 4.52 -23.67 4.64
N GLN A 246 5.37 -22.64 4.63
CA GLN A 246 5.15 -21.38 5.36
C GLN A 246 4.57 -20.27 4.47
N ALA A 247 4.06 -20.62 3.28
CA ALA A 247 3.47 -19.66 2.35
C ALA A 247 2.30 -18.90 2.99
N VAL A 248 2.60 -17.67 3.44
CA VAL A 248 1.61 -16.70 3.87
C VAL A 248 0.77 -16.27 2.66
N ALA A 249 -0.44 -15.74 2.88
CA ALA A 249 -1.27 -15.21 1.80
C ALA A 249 -0.46 -14.25 0.90
N PRO A 250 -0.45 -14.43 -0.43
CA PRO A 250 0.32 -13.59 -1.35
C PRO A 250 -0.18 -12.16 -1.40
N PHE A 251 -1.39 -11.87 -0.93
CA PHE A 251 -1.79 -10.50 -0.63
C PHE A 251 -2.46 -10.46 0.73
N ARG A 252 -2.05 -9.47 1.53
CA ARG A 252 -2.59 -9.20 2.87
C ARG A 252 -2.77 -7.72 3.07
N LEU A 253 -3.87 -7.37 3.72
CA LEU A 253 -4.13 -6.05 4.26
C LEU A 253 -4.65 -6.20 5.69
N ALA A 254 -4.10 -5.41 6.60
CA ALA A 254 -4.63 -5.24 7.95
C ALA A 254 -4.85 -3.76 8.23
N ALA A 255 -5.97 -3.41 8.86
CA ALA A 255 -6.26 -2.04 9.28
C ALA A 255 -6.83 -2.00 10.70
N ARG A 256 -6.45 -0.98 11.46
CA ARG A 256 -6.96 -0.65 12.81
C ARG A 256 -7.69 0.68 12.76
N ILE A 257 -9.00 0.61 12.59
CA ILE A 257 -9.84 1.80 12.31
C ILE A 257 -9.80 2.82 13.45
N ASN A 258 -9.63 2.41 14.70
CA ASN A 258 -9.56 3.32 15.86
C ASN A 258 -8.41 4.30 15.73
N ARG A 259 -7.26 3.82 15.26
CA ARG A 259 -6.05 4.64 15.10
C ARG A 259 -6.31 5.80 14.15
N TRP A 260 -7.12 5.57 13.10
CA TRP A 260 -7.52 6.60 12.14
C TRP A 260 -8.58 7.55 12.69
N ILE A 261 -9.58 7.04 13.43
CA ILE A 261 -10.61 7.87 14.05
C ILE A 261 -9.98 8.87 15.04
N GLN A 262 -8.95 8.45 15.77
CA GLN A 262 -8.22 9.26 16.75
C GLN A 262 -7.40 10.41 16.13
N LEU A 263 -7.18 10.43 14.81
CA LEU A 263 -6.52 11.56 14.14
C LEU A 263 -7.42 12.80 14.01
N ASN A 264 -8.73 12.65 14.19
CA ASN A 264 -9.66 13.77 14.08
C ASN A 264 -9.54 14.68 15.31
N PRO A 265 -9.36 16.00 15.13
CA PRO A 265 -9.29 16.92 16.26
C PRO A 265 -10.63 16.97 17.02
N PRO A 266 -10.61 17.02 18.36
CA PRO A 266 -11.83 17.20 19.15
C PRO A 266 -12.49 18.55 18.83
N GLY A 267 -13.83 18.58 18.79
CA GLY A 267 -14.62 19.82 18.61
C GLY A 267 -15.19 20.08 17.22
N VAL A 268 -15.00 19.19 16.24
CA VAL A 268 -15.79 19.20 15.01
C VAL A 268 -17.11 18.49 15.27
N ASP A 269 -18.25 19.15 15.01
CA ASP A 269 -19.58 18.53 15.13
C ASP A 269 -19.62 17.22 14.34
N ALA A 270 -19.57 16.12 15.08
CA ALA A 270 -19.51 14.80 14.48
C ALA A 270 -20.84 14.53 13.77
N ARG A 271 -20.78 14.29 12.46
CA ARG A 271 -21.94 13.84 11.68
C ARG A 271 -22.52 12.59 12.34
N PRO A 272 -23.83 12.30 12.24
CA PRO A 272 -24.44 11.14 12.90
C PRO A 272 -23.72 9.80 12.66
N GLY A 273 -23.14 9.61 11.47
CA GLY A 273 -22.33 8.42 11.16
C GLY A 273 -20.95 8.38 11.86
N GLN A 274 -20.33 9.54 12.10
CA GLN A 274 -19.07 9.64 12.86
C GLN A 274 -19.28 9.33 14.34
N GLN A 275 -20.44 9.68 14.90
CA GLN A 275 -20.80 9.30 16.27
C GLN A 275 -20.99 7.78 16.41
N ILE A 276 -21.66 7.13 15.45
CA ILE A 276 -21.80 5.66 15.44
C ILE A 276 -20.43 5.00 15.34
N ALA A 277 -19.58 5.50 14.44
CA ALA A 277 -18.22 5.01 14.31
C ALA A 277 -17.49 5.16 15.64
N ALA A 278 -17.39 6.38 16.20
CA ALA A 278 -16.72 6.61 17.48
C ALA A 278 -17.24 5.70 18.61
N GLN A 279 -18.55 5.51 18.71
CA GLN A 279 -19.18 4.62 19.71
C GLN A 279 -18.84 3.14 19.48
N ALA A 280 -18.97 2.66 18.25
CA ALA A 280 -18.74 1.25 17.92
C ALA A 280 -17.27 0.87 18.09
N PHE A 281 -16.37 1.79 17.74
CA PHE A 281 -14.93 1.57 17.62
C PHE A 281 -14.19 1.89 18.93
N GLY A 282 -14.72 2.78 19.78
CA GLY A 282 -14.07 3.21 21.04
C GLY A 282 -13.70 2.10 22.04
N ALA A 283 -14.36 0.93 21.99
CA ALA A 283 -14.08 -0.21 22.88
C ALA A 283 -13.06 -1.24 22.32
N GLY A 284 -12.35 -0.92 21.23
CA GLY A 284 -11.37 -1.82 20.61
C GLY A 284 -12.00 -2.89 19.71
N GLY A 285 -11.23 -3.90 19.27
CA GLY A 285 -11.74 -4.92 18.34
C GLY A 285 -12.02 -4.38 16.93
N ASP A 286 -11.25 -3.38 16.51
CA ASP A 286 -11.37 -2.58 15.30
C ASP A 286 -10.56 -3.11 14.10
N THR A 287 -10.15 -4.37 14.19
CA THR A 287 -9.33 -5.01 13.16
C THR A 287 -10.17 -5.34 11.93
N LEU A 288 -9.71 -4.89 10.78
CA LEU A 288 -10.08 -5.42 9.47
C LEU A 288 -8.88 -6.18 8.92
N LEU A 289 -9.05 -7.46 8.59
CA LEU A 289 -8.05 -8.26 7.87
C LEU A 289 -8.62 -8.69 6.54
N VAL A 290 -7.81 -8.58 5.49
CA VAL A 290 -8.12 -9.05 4.14
C VAL A 290 -6.94 -9.89 3.67
N ASP A 291 -7.20 -11.16 3.37
CA ASP A 291 -6.24 -12.07 2.74
C ASP A 291 -6.78 -12.49 1.37
N ILE A 292 -5.91 -12.51 0.36
CA ILE A 292 -6.20 -13.12 -0.94
C ILE A 292 -5.20 -14.25 -1.16
N ARG A 293 -5.72 -15.45 -1.43
CA ARG A 293 -4.93 -16.66 -1.69
C ARG A 293 -5.42 -17.36 -2.97
N PRO A 294 -4.53 -17.71 -3.90
CA PRO A 294 -4.82 -18.74 -4.88
C PRO A 294 -5.15 -20.06 -4.18
N THR A 295 -6.07 -20.82 -4.77
CA THR A 295 -6.32 -22.24 -4.44
C THR A 295 -5.90 -23.09 -5.63
N GLU A 296 -5.89 -24.41 -5.50
CA GLU A 296 -5.56 -25.33 -6.61
C GLU A 296 -6.40 -25.09 -7.86
N ASP A 297 -7.64 -24.64 -7.66
CA ASP A 297 -8.70 -24.51 -8.66
C ASP A 297 -9.33 -23.10 -8.70
N GLY A 298 -8.78 -22.10 -8.01
CA GLY A 298 -9.52 -20.88 -7.71
C GLY A 298 -8.74 -19.74 -7.05
N ILE A 299 -9.50 -18.73 -6.60
CA ILE A 299 -9.03 -17.69 -5.68
C ILE A 299 -9.97 -17.68 -4.48
N ARG A 300 -9.39 -17.52 -3.30
CA ARG A 300 -10.10 -17.23 -2.05
C ARG A 300 -9.74 -15.84 -1.55
N LEU A 301 -10.76 -15.01 -1.38
CA LEU A 301 -10.72 -13.77 -0.63
C LEU A 301 -11.34 -14.02 0.76
N ARG A 302 -10.59 -13.76 1.81
CA ARG A 302 -11.09 -13.82 3.19
C ARG A 302 -11.04 -12.43 3.80
N VAL A 303 -12.19 -11.95 4.27
CA VAL A 303 -12.33 -10.71 5.04
C VAL A 303 -12.69 -11.06 6.48
N THR A 304 -11.87 -10.67 7.44
CA THR A 304 -12.16 -10.83 8.87
C THR A 304 -12.42 -9.47 9.49
N LEU A 305 -13.57 -9.35 10.15
CA LEU A 305 -14.04 -8.14 10.83
C LEU A 305 -14.03 -8.39 12.33
N GLY A 306 -13.36 -7.53 13.08
CA GLY A 306 -13.38 -7.54 14.53
C GLY A 306 -14.72 -7.12 15.14
N GLU A 307 -14.83 -7.28 16.46
CA GLU A 307 -16.04 -7.00 17.23
C GLU A 307 -16.60 -5.59 17.00
N ALA A 308 -15.76 -4.57 16.78
CA ALA A 308 -16.21 -3.20 16.56
C ALA A 308 -17.10 -3.06 15.32
N PHE A 309 -16.83 -3.81 14.26
CA PHE A 309 -17.65 -3.81 13.06
C PHE A 309 -19.03 -4.42 13.32
N LEU A 310 -19.09 -5.49 14.13
CA LEU A 310 -20.36 -6.09 14.55
C LEU A 310 -21.17 -5.10 15.38
N ARG A 311 -20.53 -4.39 16.32
CA ARG A 311 -21.18 -3.32 17.09
C ARG A 311 -21.67 -2.18 16.20
N MET A 312 -20.88 -1.78 15.19
CA MET A 312 -21.25 -0.73 14.24
C MET A 312 -22.52 -1.09 13.47
N ILE A 313 -22.60 -2.33 12.97
CA ILE A 313 -23.79 -2.84 12.26
C ILE A 313 -24.99 -2.86 13.21
N GLY A 314 -24.82 -3.34 14.44
CA GLY A 314 -25.89 -3.37 15.45
C GLY A 314 -26.42 -1.98 15.80
N LEU A 315 -25.54 -1.00 16.04
CA LEU A 315 -25.92 0.39 16.32
C LEU A 315 -26.60 1.06 15.12
N GLY A 316 -26.17 0.74 13.90
CA GLY A 316 -26.80 1.23 12.67
C GLY A 316 -28.22 0.69 12.49
N ALA A 317 -28.42 -0.61 12.69
CA ALA A 317 -29.72 -1.27 12.58
C ALA A 317 -30.71 -0.75 13.63
N GLY A 318 -30.27 -0.60 14.89
CA GLY A 318 -31.10 -0.06 15.98
C GLY A 318 -31.63 1.33 15.66
N ARG A 319 -30.77 2.26 15.21
CA ARG A 319 -31.20 3.62 14.83
C ARG A 319 -32.19 3.66 13.68
N GLN A 320 -32.10 2.73 12.74
CA GLN A 320 -33.06 2.66 11.63
C GLN A 320 -34.42 2.17 12.12
N PHE A 321 -34.43 1.23 13.07
CA PHE A 321 -35.64 0.75 13.72
C PHE A 321 -36.32 1.87 14.53
N ASP A 322 -35.56 2.60 15.36
CA ASP A 322 -36.07 3.70 16.18
C ASP A 322 -36.72 4.79 15.31
N ARG A 323 -36.04 5.22 14.23
CA ARG A 323 -36.60 6.21 13.29
C ARG A 323 -37.86 5.72 12.57
N ARG A 324 -38.00 4.42 12.38
CA ARG A 324 -39.19 3.84 11.75
C ARG A 324 -40.36 3.89 12.73
N MET A 325 -40.14 3.50 13.99
CA MET A 325 -41.15 3.58 15.05
C MET A 325 -41.61 5.03 15.28
N GLU A 326 -40.68 5.99 15.34
CA GLU A 326 -40.99 7.43 15.47
C GLU A 326 -41.82 7.97 14.29
N ARG A 327 -41.58 7.48 13.07
CA ARG A 327 -42.37 7.86 11.87
C ARG A 327 -43.74 7.19 11.82
N GLU A 328 -43.86 6.00 12.40
CA GLU A 328 -45.09 5.21 12.44
C GLU A 328 -45.97 5.58 13.65
N GLY A 329 -45.51 6.47 14.55
CA GLY A 329 -46.28 6.99 15.68
C GLY A 329 -46.58 5.96 16.76
N LEU A 330 -45.73 4.93 16.85
CA LEU A 330 -45.76 3.89 17.87
C LEU A 330 -44.83 4.23 19.04
#